data_AF-A0A841H4I3-F1
#
_entry.id   AF-A0A841H4I3-F1
#
_cell.length_a   1.000
_cell.length_b   1.000
_cell.length_c   1.000
_cell.angle_alpha   90.00
_cell.angle_beta   90.00
_cell.angle_gamma   90.00
#
_symmetry.space_group_name_H-M   'P 1'
#
loop_
_entity.id
_entity.type
_entity.pdbx_description
1 polymer ?
#
loop_
_entity_poly.entity_id
_entity_poly.type
_entity_poly.pdbx_seq_one_letter_code
_entity_poly.pdbx_strand_id
1 'polypeptide(L)'
;MPPAILHDPAETMEGAHVLWECRGELGLVLWRTVRDLSLWAATPPDKRGHLFTMESVVRRVEELTDTLLPDAIASPVDTLNGMLTLGVGADASIVTICCLEVATWARRERLAHTAIAFAQAGALVCPDFAEAALYTGVCASEAEQDARAVSWLRRALTLARREKDGRAYAASLAALGAIYERVPAGISRAEWYYRKAFKAGRRFGSRDARVQALRGLRRIALARGDDDGAEWFALAARRQRRPRSGSPDSFRESADDTEHEQ
;
A
#
# COMPACT_ATOMS: atom_id res chain seq x y z
N MET A 1 12.29 -13.02 6.03
CA MET A 1 12.94 -11.78 6.49
C MET A 1 12.47 -10.63 5.63
N PRO A 2 12.17 -9.46 6.21
CA PRO A 2 11.91 -8.24 5.44
C PRO A 2 13.13 -7.85 4.60
N PRO A 3 12.95 -7.11 3.50
CA PRO A 3 14.09 -6.62 2.72
C PRO A 3 14.97 -5.70 3.58
N ALA A 4 16.23 -5.52 3.19
CA ALA A 4 17.06 -4.48 3.78
C ALA A 4 16.35 -3.13 3.64
N ILE A 5 16.26 -2.39 4.75
CA ILE A 5 15.68 -1.06 4.75
C ILE A 5 16.62 -0.16 3.95
N LEU A 6 16.17 0.25 2.76
CA LEU A 6 16.91 1.19 1.93
C LEU A 6 16.44 2.59 2.33
N HIS A 7 17.37 3.45 2.74
CA HIS A 7 17.08 4.84 3.07
C HIS A 7 17.13 5.73 1.83
N ASP A 8 16.31 6.78 1.82
CA ASP A 8 16.56 7.89 0.91
C ASP A 8 17.92 8.51 1.29
N PRO A 9 18.81 8.83 0.34
CA PRO A 9 20.08 9.47 0.65
C PRO A 9 19.96 10.75 1.49
N ALA A 10 18.81 11.45 1.42
CA ALA A 10 18.52 12.64 2.22
C ALA A 10 17.87 12.33 3.59
N GLU A 11 17.57 11.07 3.89
CA GLU A 11 16.98 10.63 5.16
C GLU A 11 18.08 10.35 6.20
N THR A 12 18.16 11.20 7.21
CA THR A 12 19.16 11.09 8.29
C THR A 12 18.85 9.96 9.27
N MET A 13 17.57 9.61 9.41
CA MET A 13 17.05 8.53 10.25
C MET A 13 15.68 8.11 9.73
N GLU A 14 15.33 6.83 9.91
CA GLU A 14 14.03 6.29 9.47
C GLU A 14 12.86 7.14 9.98
N GLY A 15 12.01 7.57 9.04
CA GLY A 15 10.82 8.36 9.31
C GLY A 15 11.08 9.83 9.62
N ALA A 16 12.32 10.32 9.66
CA ALA A 16 12.63 11.70 10.03
C ALA A 16 11.94 12.74 9.12
N HIS A 17 11.70 12.39 7.85
CA HIS A 17 11.00 13.25 6.89
C HIS A 17 9.50 13.44 7.22
N VAL A 18 8.91 12.64 8.11
CA VAL A 18 7.56 12.90 8.66
C VAL A 18 7.51 14.29 9.31
N LEU A 19 8.57 14.70 10.01
CA LEU A 19 8.66 16.02 10.66
C LEU A 19 8.76 17.18 9.65
N TRP A 20 9.12 16.90 8.39
CA TRP A 20 9.19 17.90 7.34
C TRP A 20 7.83 18.12 6.69
N GLU A 21 7.08 17.04 6.47
CA GLU A 21 5.75 17.05 5.86
C GLU A 21 4.65 17.46 6.85
N CYS A 22 4.69 16.90 8.06
CA CYS A 22 3.77 17.21 9.15
C CYS A 22 4.50 18.09 10.15
N ARG A 23 4.08 19.35 10.28
CA ARG A 23 4.69 20.31 11.24
C ARG A 23 3.91 20.33 12.56
N GLY A 24 4.60 20.76 13.61
CA GLY A 24 4.01 20.90 14.95
C GLY A 24 3.74 19.56 15.64
N GLU A 25 2.79 19.55 16.57
CA GLU A 25 2.46 18.39 17.41
C GLU A 25 2.07 17.15 16.60
N LEU A 26 1.30 17.32 15.51
CA LEU A 26 0.94 16.22 14.62
C LEU A 26 2.18 15.50 14.06
N GLY A 27 3.17 16.26 13.61
CA GLY A 27 4.42 15.69 13.10
C GLY A 27 5.17 14.90 14.16
N LEU A 28 5.26 15.45 15.37
CA LEU A 28 5.93 14.82 16.51
C LEU A 28 5.25 13.50 16.90
N VAL A 29 3.92 13.49 17.00
CA VAL A 29 3.13 12.30 17.31
C VAL A 29 3.33 11.22 16.24
N LEU A 30 3.19 11.58 14.95
CA LEU A 30 3.31 10.63 13.85
C LEU A 30 4.73 10.06 13.73
N TRP A 31 5.74 10.91 13.82
CA TRP A 31 7.14 10.48 13.77
C TRP A 31 7.48 9.55 14.95
N ARG A 32 7.07 9.91 16.17
CA ARG A 32 7.30 9.09 17.37
C ARG A 32 6.59 7.74 17.25
N THR A 33 5.35 7.73 16.75
CA THR A 33 4.60 6.51 16.49
C THR A 33 5.35 5.59 15.53
N VAL A 34 5.83 6.09 14.39
CA VAL A 34 6.63 5.29 13.43
C VAL A 34 7.90 4.75 14.09
N ARG A 35 8.64 5.59 14.81
CA ARG A 35 9.88 5.19 15.48
C ARG A 35 9.62 4.05 16.48
N ASP A 36 8.57 4.18 17.27
CA ASP A 36 8.22 3.21 18.30
C ASP A 36 7.71 1.90 17.68
N LEU A 37 7.00 1.96 16.55
CA LEU A 37 6.63 0.79 15.76
C LEU A 37 7.84 0.06 15.15
N SER A 38 8.80 0.80 14.59
CA SER A 38 10.05 0.23 14.08
C SER A 38 10.84 -0.48 15.19
N LEU A 39 10.92 0.15 16.37
CA LEU A 39 11.55 -0.46 17.55
C LEU A 39 10.81 -1.74 17.98
N TRP A 40 9.48 -1.70 18.03
CA TRP A 40 8.65 -2.85 18.36
C TRP A 40 8.80 -4.00 17.37
N ALA A 41 8.85 -3.70 16.07
CA ALA A 41 9.04 -4.67 14.99
C ALA A 41 10.43 -5.34 15.05
N ALA A 42 11.47 -4.55 15.37
CA ALA A 42 12.84 -5.06 15.55
C ALA A 42 13.03 -5.86 16.85
N THR A 43 12.12 -5.71 17.81
CA THR A 43 12.20 -6.38 19.11
C THR A 43 11.54 -7.77 19.04
N PRO A 44 12.22 -8.84 19.49
CA PRO A 44 11.64 -10.18 19.61
C PRO A 44 10.34 -10.19 20.44
N PRO A 45 9.32 -10.98 20.06
CA PRO A 45 8.01 -10.95 20.72
C PRO A 45 8.03 -11.10 22.24
N ASP A 46 8.92 -11.96 22.76
CA ASP A 46 9.14 -12.22 24.18
C ASP A 46 9.69 -11.02 24.96
N LYS A 47 10.33 -10.06 24.27
CA LYS A 47 10.94 -8.87 24.87
C LYS A 47 10.09 -7.60 24.75
N ARG A 48 8.98 -7.65 24.01
CA ARG A 48 8.14 -6.47 23.75
C ARG A 48 7.43 -5.93 24.99
N GLY A 49 7.15 -6.78 25.99
CA GLY A 49 6.45 -6.39 27.22
C GLY A 49 7.17 -5.35 28.08
N HIS A 50 8.48 -5.14 27.87
CA HIS A 50 9.29 -4.17 28.63
C HIS A 50 9.81 -3.02 27.77
N LEU A 51 9.34 -2.92 26.52
CA LEU A 51 9.88 -1.97 25.55
C LEU A 51 9.53 -0.52 25.89
N PHE A 52 8.35 -0.30 26.46
CA PHE A 52 7.85 1.01 26.86
C PHE A 52 7.51 0.99 28.35
N THR A 53 8.03 1.98 29.09
CA THR A 53 7.71 2.13 30.51
C THR A 53 6.29 2.67 30.67
N MET A 54 5.63 2.35 31.79
CA MET A 54 4.29 2.87 32.07
C MET A 54 4.25 4.40 32.07
N GLU A 55 5.30 5.06 32.56
CA GLU A 55 5.43 6.52 32.51
C GLU A 55 5.47 7.05 31.07
N SER A 56 6.21 6.38 30.17
CA SER A 56 6.26 6.76 28.75
C SER A 56 4.93 6.56 28.05
N VAL A 57 4.14 5.58 28.49
CA VAL A 57 2.78 5.31 27.99
C VAL A 57 1.83 6.42 28.42
N VAL A 58 1.80 6.77 29.72
CA VAL A 58 0.92 7.83 30.24
C VAL A 58 1.19 9.15 29.55
N ARG A 59 2.47 9.55 29.46
CA ARG A 59 2.87 10.79 28.78
C ARG A 59 2.41 10.82 27.32
N ARG A 60 2.45 9.68 26.64
CA ARG A 60 2.01 9.58 25.25
C ARG A 60 0.49 9.76 25.12
N VAL A 61 -0.29 9.18 26.04
CA VAL A 61 -1.75 9.34 26.05
C VAL A 61 -2.13 10.80 26.30
N GLU A 62 -1.44 11.48 27.23
CA GLU A 62 -1.63 12.91 27.48
C GLU A 62 -1.34 13.75 26.22
N GLU A 63 -0.17 13.55 25.60
CA GLU A 63 0.21 14.23 24.36
C GLU A 63 -0.79 14.00 23.21
N LEU A 64 -1.32 12.78 23.06
CA LEU A 64 -2.33 12.45 22.05
C LEU A 64 -3.65 13.18 22.31
N THR A 65 -4.07 13.25 23.59
CA THR A 65 -5.30 13.92 23.99
C THR A 65 -5.24 15.42 23.67
N ASP A 66 -4.06 16.02 23.82
CA ASP A 66 -3.83 17.44 23.56
C ASP A 66 -3.52 17.76 22.07
N THR A 67 -3.29 16.74 21.24
CA THR A 67 -2.97 16.92 19.82
C THR A 67 -4.23 16.88 18.96
N LEU A 68 -4.42 17.89 18.11
CA LEU A 68 -5.49 17.89 17.12
C LEU A 68 -5.16 16.92 15.96
N LEU A 69 -5.61 15.67 16.08
CA LEU A 69 -5.51 14.67 15.02
C LEU A 69 -6.61 14.86 13.97
N PRO A 70 -6.30 14.72 12.67
CA PRO A 70 -7.34 14.62 11.65
C PRO A 70 -8.27 13.42 11.91
N ASP A 71 -9.58 13.62 11.75
CA ASP A 71 -10.61 12.59 11.99
C ASP A 71 -10.31 11.25 11.28
N ALA A 72 -9.74 11.35 10.07
CA ALA A 72 -9.38 10.18 9.25
C ALA A 72 -8.31 9.28 9.88
N ILE A 73 -7.51 9.80 10.82
CA ILE A 73 -6.41 9.06 11.46
C ILE A 73 -6.46 9.03 12.98
N ALA A 74 -7.44 9.67 13.62
CA ALA A 74 -7.57 9.65 15.08
C ALA A 74 -7.67 8.21 15.63
N SER A 75 -8.68 7.46 15.17
CA SER A 75 -8.90 6.05 15.57
C SER A 75 -7.69 5.13 15.33
N PRO A 76 -7.06 5.09 14.13
CA PRO A 76 -5.91 4.22 13.92
C PRO A 76 -4.69 4.66 14.74
N VAL A 77 -4.44 5.96 14.92
CA VAL A 77 -3.33 6.43 15.77
C VAL A 77 -3.57 6.04 17.23
N ASP A 78 -4.77 6.21 17.76
CA ASP A 78 -5.12 5.79 19.12
C ASP A 78 -4.96 4.27 19.30
N THR A 79 -5.41 3.49 18.31
CA THR A 79 -5.29 2.03 18.32
C THR A 79 -3.83 1.59 18.29
N LEU A 80 -2.99 2.20 17.46
CA LEU A 80 -1.55 1.93 17.42
C LEU A 80 -0.91 2.19 18.77
N ASN A 81 -1.26 3.32 19.40
CA ASN A 81 -0.73 3.68 20.70
C ASN A 81 -1.17 2.71 21.79
N GLY A 82 -2.45 2.34 21.83
CA GLY A 82 -2.98 1.30 22.72
C GLY A 82 -2.28 -0.05 22.52
N MET A 83 -2.12 -0.51 21.27
CA MET A 83 -1.45 -1.78 20.97
C MET A 83 0.01 -1.80 21.42
N LEU A 84 0.74 -0.68 21.32
CA LEU A 84 2.11 -0.59 21.82
C LEU A 84 2.20 -0.77 23.35
N THR A 85 1.12 -0.52 24.10
CA THR A 85 1.06 -0.75 25.56
C THR A 85 0.85 -2.21 25.95
N LEU A 86 0.23 -3.01 25.07
CA LEU A 86 -0.13 -4.39 25.35
C LEU A 86 1.07 -5.35 25.26
N GLY A 87 2.22 -4.89 24.76
CA GLY A 87 3.46 -5.66 24.70
C GLY A 87 3.30 -6.96 23.90
N VAL A 88 3.25 -8.09 24.62
CA VAL A 88 3.07 -9.45 24.05
C VAL A 88 1.63 -9.68 23.56
N GLY A 89 0.64 -8.99 24.11
CA GLY A 89 -0.77 -9.11 23.73
C GLY A 89 -1.18 -8.32 22.49
N ALA A 90 -0.25 -7.60 21.87
CA ALA A 90 -0.53 -6.76 20.70
C ALA A 90 -0.67 -7.61 19.42
N ASP A 91 -1.79 -7.44 18.71
CA ASP A 91 -2.02 -8.12 17.43
C ASP A 91 -1.29 -7.39 16.30
N ALA A 92 -0.27 -8.04 15.73
CA ALA A 92 0.53 -7.50 14.64
C ALA A 92 -0.31 -7.16 13.39
N SER A 93 -1.42 -7.87 13.16
CA SER A 93 -2.32 -7.65 12.03
C SER A 93 -3.09 -6.34 12.21
N ILE A 94 -3.62 -6.09 13.42
CA ILE A 94 -4.33 -4.85 13.74
C ILE A 94 -3.38 -3.66 13.62
N VAL A 95 -2.18 -3.76 14.19
CA VAL A 95 -1.14 -2.73 14.06
C VAL A 95 -0.83 -2.46 12.59
N THR A 96 -0.69 -3.51 11.78
CA THR A 96 -0.42 -3.37 10.34
C THR A 96 -1.57 -2.68 9.60
N ILE A 97 -2.83 -3.01 9.90
CA ILE A 97 -4.00 -2.39 9.28
C ILE A 97 -4.04 -0.89 9.61
N CYS A 98 -3.90 -0.52 10.89
CA CYS A 98 -3.88 0.89 11.29
C CYS A 98 -2.73 1.66 10.64
N CYS A 99 -1.55 1.05 10.49
CA CYS A 99 -0.45 1.63 9.71
C CYS A 99 -0.85 1.90 8.26
N LEU A 100 -1.55 0.97 7.59
CA LEU A 100 -2.00 1.15 6.21
C LEU A 100 -3.09 2.20 6.08
N GLU A 101 -3.96 2.37 7.08
CA GLU A 101 -4.96 3.44 7.13
C GLU A 101 -4.30 4.82 7.21
N VAL A 102 -3.33 5.00 8.13
CA VAL A 102 -2.56 6.26 8.23
C VAL A 102 -1.78 6.51 6.94
N ALA A 103 -1.15 5.47 6.36
CA ALA A 103 -0.44 5.59 5.10
C ALA A 103 -1.36 5.96 3.92
N THR A 104 -2.61 5.48 3.93
CA THR A 104 -3.64 5.82 2.94
C THR A 104 -4.09 7.25 3.06
N TRP A 105 -4.32 7.73 4.29
CA TRP A 105 -4.57 9.14 4.55
C TRP A 105 -3.40 10.01 4.07
N ALA A 106 -2.17 9.71 4.48
CA ALA A 106 -1.00 10.48 4.12
C ALA A 106 -0.81 10.56 2.59
N ARG A 107 -1.02 9.44 1.88
CA ARG A 107 -0.99 9.40 0.42
C ARG A 107 -2.08 10.27 -0.22
N ARG A 108 -3.29 10.31 0.34
CA ARG A 108 -4.40 11.17 -0.12
C ARG A 108 -4.07 12.66 0.07
N GLU A 109 -3.42 13.00 1.17
CA GLU A 109 -2.94 14.36 1.48
C GLU A 109 -1.62 14.72 0.78
N ARG A 110 -1.07 13.82 -0.05
CA ARG A 110 0.22 13.98 -0.77
C ARG A 110 1.44 14.14 0.14
N LEU A 111 1.39 13.53 1.32
CA LEU A 111 2.49 13.40 2.28
C LEU A 111 3.23 12.08 1.99
N ALA A 112 4.13 12.12 1.00
CA ALA A 112 4.76 10.94 0.42
C ALA A 112 5.67 10.21 1.41
N HIS A 113 6.48 10.95 2.17
CA HIS A 113 7.39 10.37 3.15
C HIS A 113 6.63 9.75 4.32
N THR A 114 5.56 10.40 4.78
CA THR A 114 4.68 9.90 5.83
C THR A 114 3.95 8.65 5.39
N ALA A 115 3.47 8.60 4.15
CA ALA A 115 2.85 7.40 3.59
C ALA A 115 3.82 6.21 3.55
N ILE A 116 5.06 6.44 3.09
CA ILE A 116 6.10 5.40 3.06
C ILE A 116 6.44 4.93 4.47
N ALA A 117 6.64 5.86 5.41
CA ALA A 117 7.03 5.56 6.78
C ALA A 117 6.02 4.63 7.48
N PHE A 118 4.72 4.95 7.41
CA PHE A 118 3.69 4.11 8.01
C PHE A 118 3.50 2.79 7.27
N ALA A 119 3.49 2.80 5.93
CA ALA A 119 3.38 1.56 5.16
C ALA A 119 4.52 0.59 5.48
N GLN A 120 5.75 1.12 5.56
CA GLN A 120 6.95 0.36 5.90
C GLN A 120 6.89 -0.15 7.33
N ALA A 121 6.50 0.68 8.30
CA ALA A 121 6.33 0.26 9.69
C ALA A 121 5.36 -0.93 9.80
N GLY A 122 4.20 -0.85 9.12
CA GLY A 122 3.26 -1.98 9.05
C GLY A 122 3.87 -3.24 8.41
N ALA A 123 4.62 -3.07 7.31
CA ALA A 123 5.31 -4.19 6.65
C ALA A 123 6.43 -4.80 7.51
N LEU A 124 7.02 -4.05 8.45
CA LEU A 124 8.01 -4.57 9.41
C LEU A 124 7.33 -5.25 10.60
N VAL A 125 6.21 -4.72 11.07
CA VAL A 125 5.37 -5.29 12.14
C VAL A 125 4.86 -6.68 11.73
N CYS A 126 4.35 -6.81 10.50
CA CYS A 126 3.92 -8.09 9.93
C CYS A 126 4.70 -8.38 8.62
N PRO A 127 5.94 -8.92 8.72
CA PRO A 127 6.83 -9.15 7.57
C PRO A 127 6.30 -10.08 6.50
N ASP A 128 5.27 -10.83 6.85
CA ASP A 128 4.69 -11.86 6.01
C ASP A 128 3.44 -11.37 5.28
N PHE A 129 2.88 -10.22 5.64
CA PHE A 129 1.70 -9.69 4.96
C PHE A 129 2.05 -9.06 3.60
N ALA A 130 1.69 -9.76 2.50
CA ALA A 130 2.04 -9.34 1.15
C ALA A 130 1.53 -7.94 0.77
N GLU A 131 0.34 -7.58 1.25
CA GLU A 131 -0.31 -6.30 0.93
C GLU A 131 0.45 -5.10 1.53
N ALA A 132 0.94 -5.21 2.77
CA ALA A 132 1.74 -4.14 3.37
C ALA A 132 3.06 -3.92 2.60
N ALA A 133 3.73 -5.00 2.18
CA ALA A 133 4.92 -4.91 1.34
C ALA A 133 4.62 -4.29 -0.04
N LEU A 134 3.48 -4.66 -0.65
CA LEU A 134 3.03 -4.07 -1.92
C LEU A 134 2.77 -2.57 -1.76
N TYR A 135 2.03 -2.19 -0.72
CA TYR A 135 1.64 -0.81 -0.48
C TYR A 135 2.86 0.09 -0.25
N THR A 136 3.82 -0.38 0.55
CA THR A 136 5.12 0.31 0.75
C THR A 136 5.85 0.52 -0.57
N GLY A 137 5.91 -0.51 -1.41
CA GLY A 137 6.55 -0.43 -2.72
C GLY A 137 5.85 0.54 -3.68
N VAL A 138 4.52 0.62 -3.64
CA VAL A 138 3.74 1.58 -4.43
C VAL A 138 3.98 3.01 -3.96
N CYS A 139 3.90 3.29 -2.65
CA CYS A 139 4.19 4.60 -2.10
C CYS A 139 5.62 5.06 -2.44
N ALA A 140 6.61 4.18 -2.29
CA ALA A 140 7.99 4.48 -2.66
C ALA A 140 8.15 4.73 -4.17
N SER A 141 7.41 4.00 -5.01
CA SER A 141 7.39 4.24 -6.45
C SER A 141 6.82 5.61 -6.78
N GLU A 142 5.74 6.02 -6.12
CA GLU A 142 5.11 7.34 -6.32
C GLU A 142 5.99 8.49 -5.86
N ALA A 143 6.80 8.28 -4.82
CA ALA A 143 7.82 9.22 -4.35
C ALA A 143 9.15 9.16 -5.14
N GLU A 144 9.20 8.43 -6.25
CA GLU A 144 10.38 8.27 -7.10
C GLU A 144 11.60 7.62 -6.40
N GLN A 145 11.38 6.93 -5.28
CA GLN A 145 12.40 6.15 -4.56
C GLN A 145 12.53 4.74 -5.17
N ASP A 146 12.97 4.68 -6.43
CA ASP A 146 12.97 3.46 -7.26
C ASP A 146 13.67 2.27 -6.61
N ALA A 147 14.82 2.48 -5.96
CA ALA A 147 15.57 1.41 -5.30
C ALA A 147 14.77 0.78 -4.15
N ARG A 148 14.19 1.62 -3.28
CA ARG A 148 13.31 1.20 -2.17
C ARG A 148 12.05 0.51 -2.72
N ALA A 149 11.42 1.09 -3.73
CA ALA A 149 10.23 0.55 -4.36
C ALA A 149 10.47 -0.85 -4.95
N VAL A 150 11.54 -1.05 -5.72
CA VAL A 150 11.88 -2.35 -6.31
C VAL A 150 12.14 -3.40 -5.23
N SER A 151 12.80 -3.03 -4.13
CA SER A 151 13.07 -3.93 -3.01
C SER A 151 11.77 -4.45 -2.38
N TRP A 152 10.87 -3.54 -2.03
CA TRP A 152 9.58 -3.88 -1.42
C TRP A 152 8.64 -4.63 -2.38
N LEU A 153 8.58 -4.25 -3.65
CA LEU A 153 7.74 -4.94 -4.64
C LEU A 153 8.23 -6.36 -4.93
N ARG A 154 9.55 -6.62 -4.87
CA ARG A 154 10.09 -7.99 -4.97
C ARG A 154 9.75 -8.82 -3.74
N ARG A 155 9.76 -8.23 -2.54
CA ARG A 155 9.26 -8.89 -1.33
C ARG A 155 7.78 -9.23 -1.47
N ALA A 156 6.96 -8.28 -1.89
CA ALA A 156 5.53 -8.47 -2.11
C ALA A 156 5.23 -9.60 -3.10
N LEU A 157 5.97 -9.67 -4.23
CA LEU A 157 5.87 -10.78 -5.19
C LEU A 157 6.12 -12.15 -4.56
N THR A 158 7.13 -12.24 -3.71
CA THR A 158 7.54 -13.50 -3.07
C THR A 158 6.47 -13.95 -2.08
N LEU A 159 5.98 -13.02 -1.26
CA LEU A 159 4.91 -13.25 -0.29
C LEU A 159 3.59 -13.63 -0.98
N ALA A 160 3.17 -12.85 -1.96
CA ALA A 160 1.95 -13.10 -2.71
C ALA A 160 1.95 -14.47 -3.41
N ARG A 161 3.13 -14.94 -3.88
CA ARG A 161 3.27 -16.30 -4.39
C ARG A 161 3.11 -17.36 -3.30
N ARG A 162 3.73 -17.15 -2.14
CA ARG A 162 3.67 -18.07 -0.99
C ARG A 162 2.23 -18.21 -0.47
N GLU A 163 1.52 -17.10 -0.40
CA GLU A 163 0.16 -16.99 0.18
C GLU A 163 -0.93 -17.25 -0.85
N LYS A 164 -0.55 -17.47 -2.12
CA LYS A 164 -1.45 -17.62 -3.26
C LYS A 164 -2.37 -16.39 -3.46
N ASP A 165 -1.93 -15.22 -3.01
CA ASP A 165 -2.57 -13.96 -3.31
C ASP A 165 -2.26 -13.53 -4.76
N GLY A 166 -3.13 -13.97 -5.66
CA GLY A 166 -3.02 -13.63 -7.07
C GLY A 166 -3.22 -12.15 -7.39
N ARG A 167 -3.92 -11.40 -6.53
CA ARG A 167 -4.18 -9.96 -6.75
C ARG A 167 -2.94 -9.14 -6.41
N ALA A 168 -2.35 -9.35 -5.23
CA ALA A 168 -1.10 -8.69 -4.84
C ALA A 168 0.05 -9.08 -5.78
N TYR A 169 0.08 -10.34 -6.25
CA TYR A 169 1.06 -10.80 -7.24
C TYR A 169 0.95 -10.02 -8.56
N ALA A 170 -0.25 -9.87 -9.10
CA ALA A 170 -0.47 -9.13 -10.35
C ALA A 170 -0.17 -7.63 -10.20
N ALA A 171 -0.56 -7.03 -9.08
CA ALA A 171 -0.29 -5.62 -8.78
C ALA A 171 1.21 -5.34 -8.64
N SER A 172 1.94 -6.20 -7.93
CA SER A 172 3.39 -6.07 -7.78
C SER A 172 4.13 -6.12 -9.11
N LEU A 173 3.70 -7.00 -10.04
CA LEU A 173 4.26 -7.05 -11.40
C LEU A 173 3.99 -5.74 -12.17
N ALA A 174 2.77 -5.19 -12.08
CA ALA A 174 2.42 -3.95 -12.77
C ALA A 174 3.23 -2.76 -12.24
N ALA A 175 3.39 -2.67 -10.92
CA ALA A 175 4.20 -1.63 -10.27
C ALA A 175 5.69 -1.72 -10.66
N LEU A 176 6.28 -2.93 -10.68
CA LEU A 176 7.65 -3.12 -11.18
C LEU A 176 7.79 -2.71 -12.64
N GLY A 177 6.80 -3.02 -13.48
CA GLY A 177 6.76 -2.57 -14.86
C GLY A 177 6.84 -1.04 -14.98
N ALA A 178 6.09 -0.31 -14.14
CA ALA A 178 6.09 1.15 -14.11
C ALA A 178 7.45 1.73 -13.71
N ILE A 179 8.16 1.11 -12.76
CA ILE A 179 9.49 1.57 -12.37
C ILE A 179 10.50 1.35 -13.50
N TYR A 180 10.54 0.16 -14.10
CA TYR A 180 11.50 -0.10 -15.18
C TYR A 180 11.23 0.70 -16.46
N GLU A 181 10.00 1.18 -16.66
CA GLU A 181 9.65 2.04 -17.80
C GLU A 181 10.29 3.44 -17.69
N ARG A 182 10.64 3.90 -16.48
CA ARG A 182 11.20 5.25 -16.25
C ARG A 182 12.57 5.45 -16.89
N VAL A 183 13.32 4.37 -17.12
CA VAL A 183 14.67 4.42 -17.68
C VAL A 183 14.66 3.75 -19.06
N PRO A 184 15.25 4.37 -20.11
CA PRO A 184 15.25 3.81 -21.47
C PRO A 184 15.83 2.38 -21.55
N ALA A 185 16.91 2.10 -20.80
CA ALA A 185 17.52 0.77 -20.72
C ALA A 185 16.59 -0.30 -20.08
N GLY A 186 15.55 0.12 -19.37
CA GLY A 186 14.59 -0.74 -18.67
C GLY A 186 13.35 -1.11 -19.49
N ILE A 187 13.12 -0.52 -20.67
CA ILE A 187 11.88 -0.69 -21.46
C ILE A 187 11.56 -2.17 -21.75
N SER A 188 12.55 -2.96 -22.16
CA SER A 188 12.34 -4.40 -22.43
C SER A 188 11.91 -5.16 -21.18
N ARG A 189 12.43 -4.78 -20.02
CA ARG A 189 12.08 -5.38 -18.73
C ARG A 189 10.69 -4.91 -18.28
N ALA A 190 10.37 -3.64 -18.47
CA ALA A 190 9.05 -3.08 -18.22
C ALA A 190 7.96 -3.81 -19.01
N GLU A 191 8.19 -4.03 -20.32
CA GLU A 191 7.28 -4.77 -21.18
C GLU A 191 7.06 -6.21 -20.66
N TRP A 192 8.14 -6.90 -20.29
CA TRP A 192 8.05 -8.24 -19.71
C TRP A 192 7.17 -8.26 -18.46
N TYR A 193 7.38 -7.31 -17.54
CA TYR A 193 6.59 -7.18 -16.32
C TYR A 193 5.13 -6.89 -16.63
N TYR A 194 4.83 -5.97 -17.54
CA TYR A 194 3.46 -5.67 -17.92
C TYR A 194 2.74 -6.84 -18.59
N ARG A 195 3.38 -7.57 -19.50
CA ARG A 195 2.79 -8.78 -20.09
C ARG A 195 2.48 -9.84 -19.03
N LYS A 196 3.40 -10.04 -18.08
CA LYS A 196 3.19 -10.95 -16.94
C LYS A 196 2.05 -10.46 -16.03
N ALA A 197 2.01 -9.17 -15.70
CA ALA A 197 0.97 -8.56 -14.88
C ALA A 197 -0.41 -8.70 -15.53
N PHE A 198 -0.52 -8.48 -16.83
CA PHE A 198 -1.76 -8.68 -17.58
C PHE A 198 -2.24 -10.13 -17.53
N LYS A 199 -1.35 -11.10 -17.78
CA LYS A 199 -1.67 -12.54 -17.72
C LYS A 199 -2.09 -12.95 -16.31
N ALA A 200 -1.36 -12.49 -15.29
CA ALA A 200 -1.68 -12.76 -13.89
C ALA A 200 -3.03 -12.13 -13.48
N GLY A 201 -3.25 -10.86 -13.79
CA GLY A 201 -4.51 -10.18 -13.48
C GLY A 201 -5.71 -10.76 -14.22
N ARG A 202 -5.52 -11.37 -15.40
CA ARG A 202 -6.58 -12.15 -16.06
C ARG A 202 -6.88 -13.44 -15.31
N ARG A 203 -5.85 -14.16 -14.87
CA ARG A 203 -5.99 -15.43 -14.14
C ARG A 203 -6.62 -15.25 -12.76
N PHE A 204 -6.27 -14.17 -12.06
CA PHE A 204 -6.63 -13.95 -10.66
C PHE A 204 -7.65 -12.82 -10.44
N GLY A 205 -8.28 -12.33 -11.52
CA GLY A 205 -9.34 -11.34 -11.44
C GLY A 205 -8.90 -9.91 -11.04
N SER A 206 -7.60 -9.60 -11.00
CA SER A 206 -7.14 -8.23 -10.73
C SER A 206 -7.38 -7.33 -11.95
N ARG A 207 -8.44 -6.52 -11.89
CA ARG A 207 -8.78 -5.55 -12.94
C ARG A 207 -7.77 -4.41 -13.00
N ASP A 208 -7.36 -3.88 -11.87
CA ASP A 208 -6.46 -2.73 -11.80
C ASP A 208 -5.08 -3.07 -12.36
N ALA A 209 -4.52 -4.22 -11.99
CA ALA A 209 -3.25 -4.69 -12.55
C ALA A 209 -3.32 -4.86 -14.08
N ARG A 210 -4.46 -5.35 -14.61
CA ARG A 210 -4.66 -5.44 -16.07
C ARG A 210 -4.71 -4.08 -16.74
N VAL A 211 -5.45 -3.12 -16.17
CA VAL A 211 -5.55 -1.76 -16.72
C VAL A 211 -4.21 -1.05 -16.68
N GLN A 212 -3.48 -1.15 -15.58
CA GLN A 212 -2.13 -0.59 -15.45
C GLN A 212 -1.17 -1.21 -16.47
N ALA A 213 -1.18 -2.54 -16.61
CA ALA A 213 -0.36 -3.23 -17.59
C ALA A 213 -0.65 -2.81 -19.03
N LEU A 214 -1.92 -2.72 -19.42
CA LEU A 214 -2.31 -2.29 -20.76
C LEU A 214 -1.90 -0.84 -21.04
N ARG A 215 -1.99 0.05 -20.05
CA ARG A 215 -1.52 1.44 -20.17
C ARG A 215 -0.02 1.53 -20.38
N GLY A 216 0.75 0.73 -19.64
CA GLY A 216 2.20 0.64 -19.81
C GLY A 216 2.59 0.09 -21.17
N LEU A 217 1.97 -1.02 -21.61
CA LEU A 217 2.20 -1.58 -22.94
C LEU A 217 1.87 -0.59 -24.06
N ARG A 218 0.78 0.18 -23.92
CA ARG A 218 0.44 1.25 -24.86
C ARG A 218 1.54 2.31 -24.97
N ARG A 219 2.06 2.79 -23.84
CA ARG A 219 3.13 3.80 -23.85
C ARG A 219 4.39 3.28 -24.52
N ILE A 220 4.75 2.02 -24.26
CA ILE A 220 5.88 1.36 -24.90
C ILE A 220 5.66 1.21 -26.42
N ALA A 221 4.46 0.85 -26.87
CA ALA A 221 4.12 0.76 -28.29
C ALA A 221 4.24 2.12 -28.99
N LEU A 222 3.69 3.17 -28.40
CA LEU A 222 3.82 4.55 -28.92
C LEU A 222 5.28 4.99 -29.00
N ALA A 223 6.10 4.69 -27.98
CA ALA A 223 7.52 5.02 -28.00
C ALA A 223 8.32 4.30 -29.10
N ARG A 224 7.78 3.21 -29.65
CA ARG A 224 8.37 2.44 -30.76
C ARG A 224 7.76 2.79 -32.13
N GLY A 225 6.75 3.67 -32.19
CA GLY A 225 6.00 3.96 -33.41
C GLY A 225 5.03 2.84 -33.85
N ASP A 226 4.65 1.94 -32.94
CA ASP A 226 3.65 0.89 -33.18
C ASP A 226 2.25 1.44 -32.84
N ASP A 227 1.67 2.21 -33.76
CA ASP A 227 0.37 2.86 -33.59
C ASP A 227 -0.78 1.85 -33.49
N ASP A 228 -0.75 0.79 -34.30
CA ASP A 228 -1.74 -0.29 -34.29
C ASP A 228 -1.76 -1.02 -32.95
N GLY A 229 -0.58 -1.38 -32.43
CA GLY A 229 -0.45 -2.00 -31.12
C GLY A 229 -0.91 -1.08 -29.99
N ALA A 230 -0.56 0.20 -30.07
CA ALA A 230 -1.00 1.20 -29.10
C ALA A 230 -2.53 1.36 -29.07
N GLU A 231 -3.18 1.40 -30.23
CA GLU A 231 -4.63 1.45 -30.35
C GLU A 231 -5.27 0.19 -29.75
N TRP A 232 -4.73 -0.99 -30.07
CA TRP A 232 -5.20 -2.25 -29.51
C TRP A 232 -5.16 -2.25 -27.98
N PHE A 233 -4.03 -1.83 -27.39
CA PHE A 233 -3.89 -1.75 -25.94
C PHE A 233 -4.85 -0.73 -25.32
N ALA A 234 -5.08 0.41 -26.00
CA ALA A 234 -6.05 1.41 -25.56
C ALA A 234 -7.48 0.85 -25.54
N LEU A 235 -7.89 0.16 -26.60
CA LEU A 235 -9.21 -0.46 -26.71
C LEU A 235 -9.39 -1.55 -25.66
N ALA A 236 -8.38 -2.40 -25.47
CA ALA A 236 -8.38 -3.43 -24.44
C ALA A 236 -8.56 -2.83 -23.04
N ALA A 237 -7.92 -1.69 -22.73
CA ALA A 237 -8.06 -1.02 -21.44
C ALA A 237 -9.46 -0.42 -21.25
N ARG A 238 -10.07 0.15 -22.30
CA ARG A 238 -11.46 0.66 -22.26
C ARG A 238 -12.46 -0.48 -22.04
N ARG A 239 -12.26 -1.63 -22.67
CA ARG A 239 -13.10 -2.84 -22.44
C ARG A 239 -13.04 -3.31 -21.00
N GLN A 240 -11.91 -3.12 -20.32
CA GLN A 240 -11.85 -3.41 -18.88
C GLN A 240 -12.67 -2.44 -18.05
N ARG A 241 -12.91 -1.20 -18.48
CA ARG A 241 -13.63 -0.15 -17.74
C ARG A 241 -15.16 -0.26 -17.81
N ARG A 242 -15.71 -0.93 -18.83
CA ARG A 242 -17.15 -1.17 -18.89
C ARG A 242 -17.58 -2.06 -17.72
N PRO A 243 -18.63 -1.71 -16.95
CA PRO A 243 -19.26 -2.67 -16.05
C PRO A 243 -19.71 -3.88 -16.89
N ARG A 244 -19.69 -5.09 -16.31
CA ARG A 244 -20.33 -6.23 -16.96
C ARG A 244 -21.83 -5.96 -16.96
N SER A 245 -22.35 -5.31 -17.99
CA SER A 245 -23.77 -5.38 -18.30
C SER A 245 -24.06 -6.83 -18.70
N GLY A 246 -24.76 -7.56 -17.83
CA GLY A 246 -25.21 -8.94 -18.08
C GLY A 246 -24.78 -9.94 -17.02
N SER A 247 -25.42 -9.88 -15.85
CA SER A 247 -25.82 -11.11 -15.15
C SER A 247 -27.27 -11.39 -15.59
N PRO A 248 -27.66 -12.62 -16.00
CA PRO A 248 -29.03 -12.94 -16.44
C PRO A 248 -30.06 -13.03 -15.30
N ASP A 249 -29.79 -12.52 -14.10
CA ASP A 249 -30.65 -12.74 -12.92
C ASP A 249 -31.62 -11.59 -12.60
N SER A 250 -31.81 -10.62 -13.49
CA SER A 250 -32.93 -9.67 -13.36
C SER A 250 -34.18 -10.21 -14.06
N PHE A 251 -34.72 -11.33 -13.54
CA PHE A 251 -36.08 -11.77 -13.78
C PHE A 251 -36.63 -12.40 -12.49
N ARG A 252 -37.24 -11.57 -11.63
CA ARG A 252 -38.49 -11.81 -10.88
C ARG A 252 -38.68 -10.73 -9.81
N GLU A 253 -39.46 -9.71 -10.16
CA GLU A 253 -40.54 -9.16 -9.33
C GLU A 253 -41.21 -8.04 -10.13
N SER A 254 -42.10 -8.47 -11.02
CA SER A 254 -43.12 -7.64 -11.65
C SER A 254 -44.35 -8.51 -11.82
N ALA A 255 -44.86 -8.98 -10.68
CA ALA A 255 -46.12 -9.69 -10.53
C ALA A 255 -46.43 -9.78 -9.03
N ASP A 256 -46.84 -8.66 -8.47
CA ASP A 256 -47.82 -8.53 -7.38
C ASP A 256 -47.87 -7.06 -7.00
N ASP A 257 -48.88 -6.36 -7.54
CA ASP A 257 -49.58 -5.22 -6.93
C ASP A 257 -50.58 -4.67 -7.96
N THR A 258 -51.49 -5.55 -8.37
CA THR A 258 -52.83 -5.16 -8.80
C THR A 258 -53.80 -5.87 -7.87
N GLU A 259 -54.57 -5.07 -7.13
CA GLU A 259 -55.71 -5.39 -6.24
C GLU A 259 -55.45 -5.12 -4.75
N HIS A 260 -55.70 -3.88 -4.29
CA HIS A 260 -56.88 -3.54 -3.47
C HIS A 260 -56.91 -2.05 -3.04
N GLU A 261 -58.13 -1.48 -3.09
CA GLU A 261 -58.61 -0.22 -2.49
C GLU A 261 -58.19 1.08 -3.22
N GLN A 262 -59.06 1.85 -3.91
CA GLN A 262 -60.52 2.08 -3.84
C GLN A 262 -61.11 2.40 -5.21
#